data_AF-A0A2P2IEX8-F1
#
_entry.id   AF-A0A2P2IEX8-F1
#
_cell.length_a   1.000
_cell.length_b   1.000
_cell.length_c   1.000
_cell.angle_alpha   90.00
_cell.angle_beta   90.00
_cell.angle_gamma   90.00
#
_symmetry.space_group_name_H-M   'P 1'
#
loop_
_entity.id
_entity.type
_entity.pdbx_description
1 polymer ?
#
loop_
_entity_poly.entity_id
_entity_poly.type
_entity_poly.pdbx_seq_one_letter_code
_entity_poly.pdbx_strand_id
1 'polypeptide(L)'
;RNGNPSCGERYRIVFFCGDTACVMIFTAEYLLRLFAAPNRFKFMGSVMSIIDVVAILPYYIGLVIRDNDDVSGAFVTLRVFRVFRIFKFSRHSQGLRILGYTLKSCASELGFLVFSLAMAIIIFATVMFYAEKNVEDTTFTSIPAAFWYTIVTMTTLGYGDMVPKTPMGKIVGGVCSLSGVLVIALPVPVIVSNFSRIYHQNQRADKRKAQKKARLARIRIAKASSGAAFVLKKKAAEARIAALESGMDMDEYGKEEDIFELQHHHLLRCLEKTTDREFVELEVPYNGQPNRPGSVTPPPSRSPSISSQTNFTITCCGRRFGGKNYQK
;
A
#
# COMPACT_ATOMS: atom_id res chain seq x y z
N ARG A 1 -7.57 49.52 5.43
CA ARG A 1 -6.85 48.54 4.56
C ARG A 1 -7.91 47.73 3.83
N ASN A 2 -8.28 48.12 2.61
CA ASN A 2 -9.33 47.42 1.84
C ASN A 2 -8.76 46.10 1.33
N GLY A 3 -8.84 45.07 2.17
CA GLY A 3 -8.49 43.71 1.77
C GLY A 3 -9.55 43.20 0.80
N ASN A 4 -9.13 42.72 -0.37
CA ASN A 4 -10.01 41.91 -1.20
C ASN A 4 -10.57 40.74 -0.35
N PRO A 5 -11.87 40.43 -0.44
CA PRO A 5 -12.46 39.33 0.31
C PRO A 5 -11.70 38.04 -0.01
N SER A 6 -11.48 37.22 1.01
CA SER A 6 -10.76 35.95 0.84
C SER A 6 -11.49 35.07 -0.17
N CYS A 7 -10.77 34.19 -0.87
CA CYS A 7 -11.40 33.29 -1.85
C CYS A 7 -12.53 32.44 -1.22
N GLY A 8 -12.43 32.13 0.08
CA GLY A 8 -13.47 31.42 0.83
C GLY A 8 -14.75 32.23 1.05
N GLU A 9 -14.65 33.55 1.23
CA GLU A 9 -15.81 34.45 1.31
C GLU A 9 -16.41 34.69 -0.08
N ARG A 10 -15.55 35.00 -1.07
CA ARG A 10 -15.96 35.30 -2.45
C ARG A 10 -16.67 34.13 -3.13
N TYR A 11 -16.26 32.89 -2.85
CA TYR A 11 -16.84 31.68 -3.43
C TYR A 11 -17.54 30.77 -2.41
N ARG A 12 -18.06 31.36 -1.32
CA ARG A 12 -18.70 30.63 -0.21
C ARG A 12 -19.75 29.61 -0.66
N ILE A 13 -20.59 29.97 -1.65
CA ILE A 13 -21.64 29.10 -2.20
C ILE A 13 -21.04 27.90 -2.94
N VAL A 14 -19.98 28.12 -3.74
CA VAL A 14 -19.30 27.05 -4.50
C VAL A 14 -18.64 26.06 -3.56
N PHE A 15 -17.91 26.55 -2.53
CA PHE A 15 -17.31 25.69 -1.51
C PHE A 15 -18.36 24.94 -0.68
N PHE A 16 -19.49 25.57 -0.35
CA PHE A 16 -20.60 24.91 0.36
C PHE A 16 -21.24 23.82 -0.49
N CYS A 17 -21.51 24.09 -1.77
CA CYS A 17 -22.06 23.10 -2.71
C CYS A 17 -21.10 21.91 -2.90
N GLY A 18 -19.81 22.18 -3.07
CA GLY A 18 -18.78 21.14 -3.20
C GLY A 18 -18.65 20.26 -1.95
N ASP A 19 -18.59 20.86 -0.76
CA ASP A 19 -18.52 20.12 0.51
C ASP A 19 -19.80 19.28 0.74
N THR A 20 -20.98 19.84 0.43
CA THR A 20 -22.26 19.13 0.47
C THR A 20 -22.27 17.93 -0.47
N ALA A 21 -21.85 18.10 -1.73
CA ALA A 21 -21.78 17.02 -2.71
C ALA A 21 -20.82 15.91 -2.26
N CYS A 22 -19.63 16.25 -1.74
CA CYS A 22 -18.69 15.28 -1.18
C CYS A 22 -19.28 14.50 0.01
N VAL A 23 -19.95 15.18 0.94
CA VAL A 23 -20.57 14.53 2.10
C VAL A 23 -21.73 13.62 1.69
N MET A 24 -22.56 14.04 0.72
CA MET A 24 -23.63 13.21 0.17
C MET A 24 -23.09 11.92 -0.45
N ILE A 25 -22.02 12.01 -1.26
CA ILE A 25 -21.35 10.85 -1.85
C ILE A 25 -20.78 9.93 -0.75
N PHE A 26 -20.06 10.47 0.24
CA PHE A 26 -19.48 9.69 1.33
C PHE A 26 -20.54 9.02 2.21
N THR A 27 -21.69 9.67 2.38
CA THR A 27 -22.83 9.12 3.14
C THR A 27 -23.50 7.99 2.37
N ALA A 28 -23.77 8.17 1.08
CA ALA A 28 -24.29 7.10 0.23
C ALA A 28 -23.34 5.89 0.19
N GLU A 29 -22.03 6.13 0.02
CA GLU A 29 -20.98 5.10 0.04
C GLU A 29 -20.93 4.34 1.39
N TYR A 30 -21.12 5.05 2.51
CA TYR A 30 -21.20 4.43 3.84
C TYR A 30 -22.46 3.57 4.00
N LEU A 31 -23.63 4.13 3.66
CA LEU A 31 -24.93 3.45 3.77
C LEU A 31 -24.98 2.19 2.89
N LEU A 32 -24.55 2.28 1.63
CA LEU A 32 -24.48 1.13 0.72
C LEU A 32 -23.60 0.00 1.29
N ARG A 33 -22.47 0.33 1.94
CA ARG A 33 -21.64 -0.68 2.62
C ARG A 33 -22.28 -1.23 3.88
N LEU A 34 -22.98 -0.42 4.66
CA LEU A 34 -23.69 -0.85 5.86
C LEU A 34 -24.84 -1.81 5.51
N PHE A 35 -25.58 -1.55 4.42
CA PHE A 35 -26.64 -2.43 3.93
C PHE A 35 -26.12 -3.70 3.29
N ALA A 36 -25.00 -3.63 2.54
CA ALA A 36 -24.34 -4.81 1.96
C ALA A 36 -23.54 -5.66 2.97
N ALA A 37 -23.34 -5.18 4.20
CA ALA A 37 -22.61 -5.91 5.23
C ALA A 37 -23.47 -7.05 5.83
N PRO A 38 -22.96 -8.30 5.90
CA PRO A 38 -23.72 -9.43 6.43
C PRO A 38 -24.01 -9.32 7.94
N ASN A 39 -23.24 -8.51 8.68
CA ASN A 39 -23.44 -8.25 10.10
C ASN A 39 -23.25 -6.76 10.40
N ARG A 40 -24.36 -6.01 10.45
CA ARG A 40 -24.38 -4.53 10.53
C ARG A 40 -23.67 -3.98 11.77
N PHE A 41 -23.97 -4.49 12.96
CA PHE A 41 -23.34 -4.06 14.21
C PHE A 41 -21.81 -4.29 14.22
N LYS A 42 -21.35 -5.45 13.72
CA LYS A 42 -19.92 -5.76 13.59
C LYS A 42 -19.22 -4.88 12.55
N PHE A 43 -19.94 -4.45 11.50
CA PHE A 43 -19.42 -3.47 10.55
C PHE A 43 -19.27 -2.10 11.21
N MET A 44 -20.31 -1.60 11.91
CA MET A 44 -20.30 -0.30 12.59
C MET A 44 -19.14 -0.16 13.58
N GLY A 45 -18.87 -1.19 14.39
CA GLY A 45 -17.75 -1.22 15.32
C GLY A 45 -16.36 -1.41 14.70
N SER A 46 -16.23 -1.54 13.37
CA SER A 46 -14.93 -1.68 12.72
C SER A 46 -14.23 -0.34 12.54
N VAL A 47 -12.91 -0.28 12.79
CA VAL A 47 -12.10 0.96 12.70
C VAL A 47 -12.30 1.70 11.36
N MET A 48 -12.40 0.95 10.26
CA MET A 48 -12.59 1.51 8.91
C MET A 48 -14.00 2.11 8.72
N SER A 49 -15.01 1.57 9.41
CA SER A 49 -16.38 2.12 9.45
C SER A 49 -16.45 3.39 10.32
N ILE A 50 -15.77 3.38 11.47
CA ILE A 50 -15.67 4.55 12.36
C ILE A 50 -15.04 5.74 11.60
N ILE A 51 -13.97 5.51 10.82
CA ILE A 51 -13.36 6.53 9.97
C ILE A 51 -14.35 7.07 8.92
N ASP A 52 -15.15 6.20 8.27
CA ASP A 52 -16.17 6.63 7.31
C ASP A 52 -17.25 7.53 7.97
N VAL A 53 -17.66 7.23 9.22
CA VAL A 53 -18.60 8.07 10.00
C VAL A 53 -17.97 9.40 10.41
N VAL A 54 -16.77 9.38 10.99
CA VAL A 54 -16.06 10.60 11.44
C VAL A 54 -15.77 11.55 10.26
N ALA A 55 -15.61 11.03 9.03
CA ALA A 55 -15.43 11.85 7.83
C ALA A 55 -16.65 12.70 7.45
N ILE A 56 -17.88 12.24 7.77
CA ILE A 56 -19.15 12.94 7.44
C ILE A 56 -19.77 13.68 8.64
N LEU A 57 -19.49 13.21 9.86
CA LEU A 57 -20.10 13.71 11.11
C LEU A 57 -20.01 15.25 11.29
N PRO A 58 -18.89 15.94 11.00
CA PRO A 58 -18.80 17.40 11.18
C PRO A 58 -19.74 18.22 10.28
N TYR A 59 -20.24 17.64 9.18
CA TYR A 59 -21.26 18.29 8.34
C TYR A 59 -22.64 18.18 8.99
N TYR A 60 -23.04 16.97 9.41
CA TYR A 60 -24.34 16.72 10.02
C TYR A 60 -24.52 17.42 11.37
N ILE A 61 -23.50 17.43 12.23
CA ILE A 61 -23.54 18.21 13.49
C ILE A 61 -23.75 19.70 13.19
N GLY A 62 -23.04 20.24 12.19
CA GLY A 62 -23.18 21.64 11.76
C GLY A 62 -24.52 21.98 11.12
N LEU A 63 -25.29 20.99 10.67
CA LEU A 63 -26.66 21.15 10.18
C LEU A 63 -27.68 21.11 11.32
N VAL A 64 -27.53 20.19 12.27
CA VAL A 64 -28.47 19.99 13.40
C VAL A 64 -28.41 21.12 14.41
N ILE A 65 -27.23 21.61 14.77
CA ILE A 65 -27.07 22.59 15.86
C ILE A 65 -27.34 24.03 15.38
N ARG A 66 -27.51 24.24 14.07
CA ARG A 66 -27.50 25.55 13.38
C ARG A 66 -28.59 26.56 13.79
N ASP A 67 -29.55 26.15 14.63
CA ASP A 67 -30.60 27.00 15.23
C ASP A 67 -30.25 27.55 16.63
N ASN A 68 -29.05 27.27 17.16
CA ASN A 68 -28.60 27.76 18.47
C ASN A 68 -27.43 28.73 18.32
N ASP A 69 -27.68 30.04 18.48
CA ASP A 69 -26.67 31.08 18.28
C ASP A 69 -25.52 31.04 19.33
N ASP A 70 -25.81 30.63 20.58
CA ASP A 70 -24.84 30.58 21.68
C ASP A 70 -23.65 29.63 21.44
N VAL A 71 -23.81 28.63 20.57
CA VAL A 71 -22.76 27.64 20.26
C VAL A 71 -21.90 28.01 19.05
N SER A 72 -22.07 29.22 18.48
CA SER A 72 -21.35 29.71 17.28
C SER A 72 -19.84 29.42 17.25
N GLY A 73 -19.15 29.57 18.40
CA GLY A 73 -17.72 29.25 18.54
C GLY A 73 -17.38 27.76 18.36
N ALA A 74 -18.23 26.85 18.84
CA ALA A 74 -18.01 25.40 18.75
C ALA A 74 -18.05 24.90 17.28
N PHE A 75 -18.86 25.51 16.42
CA PHE A 75 -18.89 25.17 14.99
C PHE A 75 -17.58 25.50 14.26
N VAL A 76 -16.84 26.52 14.72
CA VAL A 76 -15.52 26.84 14.16
C VAL A 76 -14.55 25.71 14.47
N THR A 77 -14.55 25.20 15.71
CA THR A 77 -13.75 24.04 16.12
C THR A 77 -14.17 22.76 15.38
N LEU A 78 -15.48 22.50 15.20
CA LEU A 78 -15.98 21.38 14.39
C LEU A 78 -15.51 21.43 12.93
N ARG A 79 -15.21 22.61 12.38
CA ARG A 79 -14.64 22.74 11.03
C ARG A 79 -13.26 22.08 10.91
N VAL A 80 -12.46 22.05 11.98
CA VAL A 80 -11.15 21.37 12.01
C VAL A 80 -11.33 19.86 11.83
N PHE A 81 -12.33 19.25 12.47
CA PHE A 81 -12.60 17.82 12.35
C PHE A 81 -12.90 17.36 10.91
N ARG A 82 -13.23 18.27 9.99
CA ARG A 82 -13.37 17.94 8.57
C ARG A 82 -12.07 17.38 7.98
N VAL A 83 -10.90 17.69 8.55
CA VAL A 83 -9.61 17.11 8.14
C VAL A 83 -9.59 15.59 8.29
N PHE A 84 -10.34 15.01 9.24
CA PHE A 84 -10.37 13.55 9.45
C PHE A 84 -10.91 12.80 8.21
N ARG A 85 -11.60 13.46 7.28
CA ARG A 85 -11.98 12.86 5.99
C ARG A 85 -10.78 12.35 5.19
N ILE A 86 -9.56 12.88 5.42
CA ILE A 86 -8.33 12.39 4.79
C ILE A 86 -8.03 10.93 5.16
N PHE A 87 -8.41 10.47 6.37
CA PHE A 87 -8.20 9.09 6.79
C PHE A 87 -9.07 8.10 6.03
N LYS A 88 -10.13 8.54 5.33
CA LYS A 88 -10.91 7.71 4.41
C LYS A 88 -10.05 7.14 3.26
N PHE A 89 -8.97 7.84 2.86
CA PHE A 89 -8.00 7.31 1.91
C PHE A 89 -7.26 6.08 2.43
N SER A 90 -7.20 5.83 3.75
CA SER A 90 -6.59 4.62 4.31
C SER A 90 -7.27 3.33 3.83
N ARG A 91 -8.59 3.34 3.61
CA ARG A 91 -9.33 2.19 3.05
C ARG A 91 -8.76 1.75 1.69
N HIS A 92 -8.36 2.72 0.88
CA HIS A 92 -7.88 2.55 -0.49
C HIS A 92 -6.36 2.36 -0.56
N SER A 93 -5.60 2.97 0.36
CA SER A 93 -4.16 2.81 0.46
C SER A 93 -3.76 1.60 1.31
N GLN A 94 -3.22 0.56 0.67
CA GLN A 94 -2.60 -0.57 1.37
C GLN A 94 -1.47 -0.11 2.30
N GLY A 95 -0.68 0.89 1.89
CA GLY A 95 0.41 1.45 2.69
C GLY A 95 -0.07 2.04 4.01
N LEU A 96 -1.14 2.86 4.00
CA LEU A 96 -1.70 3.45 5.22
C LEU A 96 -2.31 2.39 6.15
N ARG A 97 -2.91 1.33 5.60
CA ARG A 97 -3.40 0.20 6.41
C ARG A 97 -2.25 -0.55 7.08
N ILE A 98 -1.19 -0.88 6.34
CA ILE A 98 -0.01 -1.58 6.89
C ILE A 98 0.69 -0.69 7.94
N LEU A 99 0.82 0.61 7.69
CA LEU A 99 1.28 1.62 8.66
C LEU A 99 0.47 1.55 9.95
N GLY A 100 -0.87 1.59 9.87
CA GLY A 100 -1.75 1.48 11.04
C GLY A 100 -1.62 0.16 11.81
N TYR A 101 -1.51 -0.98 11.12
CA TYR A 101 -1.26 -2.27 11.76
C TYR A 101 0.12 -2.34 12.43
N THR A 102 1.13 -1.73 11.81
CA THR A 102 2.50 -1.70 12.33
C THR A 102 2.58 -0.79 13.55
N LEU A 103 1.98 0.40 13.52
CA LEU A 103 1.86 1.30 14.68
C LEU A 103 1.13 0.62 15.84
N LYS A 104 0.04 -0.12 15.58
CA LYS A 104 -0.63 -0.92 16.61
C LYS A 104 0.30 -2.00 17.20
N SER A 105 1.14 -2.63 16.36
CA SER A 105 2.07 -3.66 16.79
C SER A 105 3.29 -3.12 17.56
N CYS A 106 3.65 -1.85 17.38
CA CYS A 106 4.72 -1.14 18.09
C CYS A 106 4.19 -0.17 19.15
N ALA A 107 2.92 -0.30 19.56
CA ALA A 107 2.24 0.67 20.42
C ALA A 107 2.85 0.70 21.83
N SER A 108 3.38 -0.42 22.32
CA SER A 108 4.12 -0.54 23.57
C SER A 108 5.40 0.32 23.56
N GLU A 109 6.19 0.22 22.49
CA GLU A 109 7.48 0.92 22.37
C GLU A 109 7.27 2.42 22.12
N LEU A 110 6.27 2.78 21.32
CA LEU A 110 5.86 4.17 21.15
C LEU A 110 5.30 4.76 22.47
N GLY A 111 4.51 3.98 23.21
CA GLY A 111 4.02 4.36 24.53
C GLY A 111 5.15 4.61 25.53
N PHE A 112 6.18 3.75 25.54
CA PHE A 112 7.37 3.96 26.37
C PHE A 112 8.15 5.22 25.98
N LEU A 113 8.34 5.50 24.68
CA LEU A 113 8.97 6.74 24.21
C LEU A 113 8.18 7.99 24.63
N VAL A 114 6.86 7.98 24.48
CA VAL A 114 6.01 9.12 24.87
C VAL A 114 6.01 9.29 26.39
N PHE A 115 5.97 8.21 27.16
CA PHE A 115 6.02 8.24 28.62
C PHE A 115 7.36 8.78 29.15
N SER A 116 8.49 8.31 28.63
CA SER A 116 9.82 8.78 29.06
C SER A 116 10.06 10.24 28.68
N LEU A 117 9.63 10.66 27.48
CA LEU A 117 9.68 12.05 27.05
C LEU A 117 8.80 12.95 27.92
N ALA A 118 7.56 12.54 28.22
CA ALA A 118 6.65 13.29 29.09
C ALA A 118 7.22 13.46 30.51
N MET A 119 7.80 12.40 31.09
CA MET A 119 8.44 12.47 32.40
C MET A 119 9.64 13.42 32.40
N ALA A 120 10.48 13.35 31.36
CA ALA A 120 11.61 14.27 31.22
C ALA A 120 11.17 15.74 31.02
N ILE A 121 10.10 15.99 30.25
CA ILE A 121 9.52 17.32 30.09
C ILE A 121 9.06 17.88 31.44
N ILE A 122 8.35 17.08 32.25
CA ILE A 122 7.87 17.51 33.57
C ILE A 122 9.04 17.87 34.50
N ILE A 123 10.09 17.04 34.53
CA ILE A 123 11.29 17.28 35.36
C ILE A 123 12.00 18.56 34.91
N PHE A 124 12.38 18.68 33.64
CA PHE A 124 13.16 19.82 33.15
C PHE A 124 12.37 21.13 33.20
N ALA A 125 11.06 21.12 32.90
CA ALA A 125 10.23 22.32 33.01
C ALA A 125 10.08 22.79 34.47
N THR A 126 9.96 21.85 35.42
CA THR A 126 9.91 22.19 36.85
C THR A 126 11.24 22.81 37.32
N VAL A 127 12.38 22.21 36.97
CA VAL A 127 13.71 22.76 37.33
C VAL A 127 13.95 24.11 36.65
N MET A 128 13.58 24.26 35.37
CA MET A 128 13.71 25.52 34.62
C MET A 128 12.86 26.64 35.24
N PHE A 129 11.60 26.36 35.59
CA PHE A 129 10.73 27.29 36.30
C PHE A 129 11.38 27.74 37.61
N TYR A 130 11.86 26.82 38.45
CA TYR A 130 12.52 27.19 39.71
C TYR A 130 13.86 27.93 39.54
N ALA A 131 14.56 27.75 38.42
CA ALA A 131 15.78 28.49 38.10
C ALA A 131 15.50 29.94 37.65
N GLU A 132 14.38 30.19 36.96
CA GLU A 132 14.07 31.50 36.35
C GLU A 132 12.94 32.29 37.06
N LYS A 133 12.21 31.70 38.02
CA LYS A 133 11.05 32.33 38.68
C LYS A 133 11.33 33.63 39.44
N ASN A 134 12.59 33.89 39.82
CA ASN A 134 12.99 35.06 40.61
C ASN A 134 13.53 36.19 39.72
N VAL A 135 13.34 36.12 38.39
CA VAL A 135 13.83 37.11 37.42
C VAL A 135 12.67 37.99 36.97
N GLU A 136 12.87 39.31 36.98
CA GLU A 136 11.92 40.27 36.45
C GLU A 136 11.70 40.10 34.93
N ASP A 137 10.45 40.28 34.49
CA ASP A 137 9.98 40.01 33.13
C ASP A 137 10.40 38.64 32.59
N THR A 138 10.34 37.59 33.42
CA THR A 138 10.58 36.21 32.96
C THR A 138 9.39 35.68 32.15
N THR A 139 9.69 34.99 31.05
CA THR A 139 8.69 34.27 30.25
C THR A 139 8.25 32.96 30.92
N PHE A 140 8.99 32.49 31.93
CA PHE A 140 8.70 31.28 32.70
C PHE A 140 7.67 31.53 33.81
N THR A 141 6.45 31.92 33.42
CA THR A 141 5.37 32.33 34.35
C THR A 141 4.79 31.19 35.19
N SER A 142 4.87 29.94 34.72
CA SER A 142 4.36 28.75 35.41
C SER A 142 5.02 27.47 34.89
N ILE A 143 4.89 26.34 35.61
CA ILE A 143 5.41 25.05 35.15
C ILE A 143 4.78 24.61 33.81
N PRO A 144 3.46 24.74 33.56
CA PRO A 144 2.88 24.47 32.24
C PRO A 144 3.38 25.42 31.14
N ALA A 145 3.68 26.68 31.45
CA ALA A 145 4.33 27.58 30.48
C ALA A 145 5.76 27.08 30.15
N ALA A 146 6.51 26.64 31.17
CA ALA A 146 7.84 26.06 30.97
C ALA A 146 7.83 24.76 30.13
N PHE A 147 6.71 24.01 30.07
CA PHE A 147 6.58 22.88 29.13
C PHE A 147 6.82 23.30 27.68
N TRP A 148 6.38 24.48 27.25
CA TRP A 148 6.60 24.96 25.89
C TRP A 148 8.10 25.07 25.57
N TYR A 149 8.86 25.74 26.43
CA TYR A 149 10.32 25.83 26.31
C TYR A 149 10.97 24.45 26.30
N THR A 150 10.61 23.59 27.25
CA THR A 150 11.21 22.27 27.41
C THR A 150 10.91 21.36 26.21
N ILE A 151 9.68 21.36 25.68
CA ILE A 151 9.33 20.66 24.45
C ILE A 151 10.19 21.17 23.29
N VAL A 152 10.15 22.47 23.02
CA VAL A 152 10.87 23.13 21.91
C VAL A 152 12.39 22.92 22.00
N THR A 153 12.95 22.85 23.21
CA THR A 153 14.38 22.63 23.46
C THR A 153 14.76 21.15 23.34
N MET A 154 14.00 20.24 23.96
CA MET A 154 14.28 18.79 23.90
C MET A 154 14.07 18.22 22.49
N THR A 155 13.13 18.73 21.70
CA THR A 155 12.93 18.35 20.29
C THR A 155 13.81 19.14 19.32
N THR A 156 14.81 19.87 19.83
CA THR A 156 15.78 20.66 19.05
C THR A 156 15.18 21.64 18.04
N LEU A 157 13.98 22.17 18.31
CA LEU A 157 13.31 23.17 17.45
C LEU A 157 13.85 24.58 17.70
N GLY A 158 14.04 24.96 18.97
CA GLY A 158 14.75 26.18 19.35
C GLY A 158 14.19 27.49 18.78
N TYR A 159 12.87 27.72 18.85
CA TYR A 159 12.23 28.94 18.30
C TYR A 159 12.79 30.27 18.86
N GLY A 160 13.33 30.28 20.08
CA GLY A 160 13.97 31.45 20.69
C GLY A 160 13.01 32.49 21.28
N ASP A 161 11.70 32.23 21.26
CA ASP A 161 10.64 33.05 21.86
C ASP A 161 10.63 32.99 23.40
N MET A 162 11.14 31.89 23.97
CA MET A 162 11.41 31.74 25.41
C MET A 162 12.83 31.20 25.61
N VAL A 163 13.63 31.89 26.45
CA VAL A 163 15.02 31.52 26.77
C VAL A 163 15.36 31.89 28.22
N PRO A 164 16.18 31.09 28.93
CA PRO A 164 16.62 31.41 30.28
C PRO A 164 17.58 32.61 30.31
N LYS A 165 17.33 33.55 31.22
CA LYS A 165 18.16 34.74 31.44
C LYS A 165 19.32 34.42 32.40
N THR A 166 19.09 33.63 33.46
CA THR A 166 20.09 33.34 34.50
C THR A 166 21.20 32.40 34.01
N PRO A 167 22.41 32.43 34.61
CA PRO A 167 23.45 31.43 34.32
C PRO A 167 23.01 30.01 34.69
N MET A 168 22.23 29.84 35.78
CA MET A 168 21.73 28.52 36.19
C MET A 168 20.72 27.96 35.20
N GLY A 169 19.74 28.76 34.77
CA GLY A 169 18.79 28.38 33.73
C GLY A 169 19.48 28.05 32.41
N LYS A 170 20.55 28.76 32.03
CA LYS A 170 21.37 28.42 30.84
C LYS A 170 22.08 27.07 30.99
N ILE A 171 22.62 26.74 32.16
CA ILE A 171 23.22 25.42 32.43
C ILE A 171 22.15 24.32 32.34
N VAL A 172 21.00 24.51 33.01
CA VAL A 172 19.87 23.56 32.96
C VAL A 172 19.34 23.41 31.53
N GLY A 173 19.29 24.50 30.75
CA GLY A 173 18.90 24.51 29.35
C GLY A 173 19.85 23.71 28.45
N GLY A 174 21.16 23.80 28.70
CA GLY A 174 22.17 22.97 28.03
C GLY A 174 22.08 21.49 28.37
N VAL A 175 21.79 21.15 29.64
CA VAL A 175 21.54 19.75 30.05
C VAL A 175 20.21 19.24 29.47
N CYS A 176 19.18 20.09 29.41
CA CYS A 176 17.87 19.80 28.82
C CYS A 176 17.97 19.50 27.31
N SER A 177 18.71 20.31 26.54
CA SER A 177 18.88 20.06 25.10
C SER A 177 19.68 18.77 24.84
N LEU A 178 20.80 18.55 25.54
CA LEU A 178 21.61 17.35 25.40
C LEU A 178 20.83 16.08 25.78
N SER A 179 20.13 16.10 26.91
CA SER A 179 19.32 14.96 27.36
C SER A 179 18.11 14.71 26.44
N GLY A 180 17.48 15.74 25.89
CA GLY A 180 16.42 15.59 24.89
C GLY A 180 16.88 14.84 23.64
N VAL A 181 18.04 15.20 23.10
CA VAL A 181 18.66 14.47 21.99
C VAL A 181 18.89 13.00 22.35
N LEU A 182 19.45 12.70 23.53
CA LEU A 182 19.70 11.31 23.96
C LEU A 182 18.40 10.51 24.16
N VAL A 183 17.38 11.09 24.79
CA VAL A 183 16.07 10.46 25.05
C VAL A 183 15.33 10.13 23.75
N ILE A 184 15.50 10.94 22.70
CA ILE A 184 14.90 10.68 21.38
C ILE A 184 15.79 9.75 20.54
N ALA A 185 17.11 9.93 20.55
CA ALA A 185 18.04 9.20 19.69
C ALA A 185 18.18 7.71 20.04
N LEU A 186 17.93 7.29 21.28
CA LEU A 186 18.04 5.88 21.67
C LEU A 186 16.81 5.04 21.26
N PRO A 187 15.55 5.43 21.53
CA PRO A 187 14.39 4.59 21.22
C PRO A 187 13.95 4.70 19.76
N VAL A 188 14.08 5.86 19.12
CA VAL A 188 13.55 6.09 17.76
C VAL A 188 14.17 5.13 16.72
N PRO A 189 15.50 4.91 16.66
CA PRO A 189 16.08 3.93 15.72
C PRO A 189 15.61 2.49 15.97
N VAL A 190 15.41 2.11 17.24
CA VAL A 190 14.89 0.78 17.61
C VAL A 190 13.43 0.64 17.15
N ILE A 191 12.60 1.66 17.39
CA ILE A 191 11.21 1.72 16.93
C ILE A 191 11.15 1.69 15.40
N VAL A 192 11.98 2.46 14.70
CA VAL A 192 12.06 2.49 13.22
C VAL A 192 12.52 1.15 12.66
N SER A 193 13.48 0.47 13.30
CA SER A 193 13.93 -0.87 12.92
C SER A 193 12.82 -1.91 13.09
N ASN A 194 12.13 -1.92 14.25
CA ASN A 194 11.00 -2.83 14.48
C ASN A 194 9.84 -2.54 13.50
N PHE A 195 9.52 -1.26 13.32
CA PHE A 195 8.51 -0.79 12.37
C PHE A 195 8.84 -1.26 10.96
N SER A 196 10.06 -1.04 10.48
CA SER A 196 10.51 -1.47 9.14
C SER A 196 10.40 -2.98 8.96
N ARG A 197 10.84 -3.76 9.95
CA ARG A 197 10.72 -5.22 9.97
C ARG A 197 9.28 -5.69 9.84
N ILE A 198 8.38 -5.19 10.69
CA ILE A 198 6.96 -5.56 10.71
C ILE A 198 6.25 -5.07 9.43
N TYR A 199 6.58 -3.88 8.94
CA TYR A 199 6.07 -3.33 7.67
C TYR A 199 6.42 -4.24 6.48
N HIS A 200 7.69 -4.63 6.35
CA HIS A 200 8.14 -5.54 5.30
C HIS A 200 7.57 -6.97 5.45
N GLN A 201 7.43 -7.48 6.68
CA GLN A 201 6.79 -8.77 6.93
C GLN A 201 5.32 -8.75 6.49
N ASN A 202 4.55 -7.73 6.88
CA ASN A 202 3.15 -7.57 6.47
C ASN A 202 3.01 -7.40 4.95
N GLN A 203 3.88 -6.60 4.32
CA GLN A 203 3.89 -6.45 2.86
C GLN A 203 4.18 -7.77 2.13
N ARG A 204 5.14 -8.58 2.63
CA ARG A 204 5.43 -9.91 2.08
C ARG A 204 4.27 -10.89 2.31
N ALA A 205 3.63 -10.85 3.48
CA ALA A 205 2.48 -11.69 3.79
C ALA A 205 1.29 -11.42 2.87
N ASP A 206 0.97 -10.15 2.59
CA ASP A 206 -0.13 -9.78 1.69
C ASP A 206 0.19 -10.09 0.21
N LYS A 207 1.44 -9.90 -0.23
CA LYS A 207 1.91 -10.39 -1.55
C LYS A 207 1.73 -11.91 -1.69
N ARG A 208 2.14 -12.69 -0.68
CA ARG A 208 1.95 -14.16 -0.64
C ARG A 208 0.46 -14.56 -0.66
N LYS A 209 -0.41 -13.85 0.06
CA LYS A 209 -1.88 -14.09 0.01
C LYS A 209 -2.44 -13.83 -1.39
N ALA A 210 -2.01 -12.76 -2.05
CA ALA A 210 -2.42 -12.44 -3.42
C ALA A 210 -1.95 -13.51 -4.41
N GLN A 211 -0.68 -13.93 -4.36
CA GLN A 211 -0.12 -15.02 -5.15
C GLN A 211 -0.87 -16.34 -4.91
N LYS A 212 -1.13 -16.73 -3.65
CA LYS A 212 -1.89 -17.94 -3.32
C LYS A 212 -3.32 -17.89 -3.88
N LYS A 213 -4.00 -16.74 -3.79
CA LYS A 213 -5.34 -16.55 -4.39
C LYS A 213 -5.30 -16.68 -5.91
N ALA A 214 -4.27 -16.14 -6.57
CA ALA A 214 -4.08 -16.28 -8.02
C ALA A 214 -3.75 -17.73 -8.45
N ARG A 215 -2.86 -18.44 -7.72
CA ARG A 215 -2.55 -19.86 -7.96
C ARG A 215 -3.81 -20.72 -7.81
N LEU A 216 -4.60 -20.50 -6.76
CA LEU A 216 -5.87 -21.21 -6.55
C LEU A 216 -6.92 -20.91 -7.63
N ALA A 217 -7.02 -19.66 -8.10
CA ALA A 217 -7.91 -19.31 -9.21
C ALA A 217 -7.51 -20.04 -10.52
N ARG A 218 -6.22 -20.07 -10.86
CA ARG A 218 -5.70 -20.82 -12.02
C ARG A 218 -5.96 -22.32 -11.91
N ILE A 219 -5.76 -22.92 -10.73
CA ILE A 219 -6.06 -24.34 -10.48
C ILE A 219 -7.56 -24.64 -10.64
N ARG A 220 -8.44 -23.76 -10.16
CA ARG A 220 -9.91 -23.91 -10.34
C ARG A 220 -10.31 -23.87 -11.81
N ILE A 221 -9.76 -22.93 -12.58
CA ILE A 221 -10.00 -22.83 -14.03
C ILE A 221 -9.50 -24.11 -14.74
N ALA A 222 -8.27 -24.55 -14.45
CA ALA A 222 -7.70 -25.75 -15.04
C ALA A 222 -8.53 -27.01 -14.74
N LYS A 223 -8.97 -27.21 -13.49
CA LYS A 223 -9.86 -28.33 -13.11
C LYS A 223 -11.21 -28.27 -13.83
N ALA A 224 -11.81 -27.08 -13.96
CA ALA A 224 -13.07 -26.91 -14.69
C ALA A 224 -12.89 -27.23 -16.19
N SER A 225 -11.81 -26.79 -16.83
CA SER A 225 -11.52 -27.13 -18.23
C SER A 225 -11.24 -28.62 -18.44
N SER A 226 -10.51 -29.29 -17.53
CA SER A 226 -10.29 -30.74 -17.63
C SER A 226 -11.59 -31.54 -17.49
N GLY A 227 -12.47 -31.14 -16.57
CA GLY A 227 -13.79 -31.77 -16.41
C GLY A 227 -14.68 -31.58 -17.65
N ALA A 228 -14.71 -30.37 -18.20
CA ALA A 228 -15.45 -30.09 -19.44
C ALA A 228 -14.91 -30.88 -20.64
N ALA A 229 -13.58 -30.97 -20.79
CA ALA A 229 -12.94 -31.74 -21.86
C ALA A 229 -13.23 -33.25 -21.75
N PHE A 230 -13.26 -33.80 -20.53
CA PHE A 230 -13.65 -35.20 -20.29
C PHE A 230 -15.10 -35.48 -20.71
N VAL A 231 -16.05 -34.61 -20.32
CA VAL A 231 -17.46 -34.75 -20.73
C VAL A 231 -17.63 -34.64 -22.25
N LEU A 232 -16.92 -33.72 -22.90
CA LEU A 232 -16.91 -33.57 -24.36
C LEU A 232 -16.38 -34.84 -25.06
N LYS A 233 -15.24 -35.39 -24.62
CA LYS A 233 -14.70 -36.64 -25.17
C LYS A 233 -15.60 -37.84 -24.93
N LYS A 234 -16.20 -37.97 -23.74
CA LYS A 234 -17.16 -39.04 -23.43
C LYS A 234 -18.36 -38.98 -24.38
N LYS A 235 -18.96 -37.80 -24.57
CA LYS A 235 -20.12 -37.64 -25.47
C LYS A 235 -19.78 -37.93 -26.94
N ALA A 236 -18.55 -37.63 -27.37
CA ALA A 236 -18.07 -37.98 -28.70
C ALA A 236 -17.85 -39.49 -28.89
N ALA A 237 -17.40 -40.20 -27.84
CA ALA A 237 -17.27 -41.66 -27.86
C ALA A 237 -18.66 -42.35 -27.88
N GLU A 238 -19.61 -41.88 -27.07
CA GLU A 238 -21.00 -42.37 -27.07
C GLU A 238 -21.66 -42.17 -28.45
N ALA A 239 -21.45 -41.01 -29.10
CA ALA A 239 -21.95 -40.75 -30.45
C ALA A 239 -21.32 -41.65 -31.53
N ARG A 240 -20.04 -42.02 -31.38
CA ARG A 240 -19.36 -42.97 -32.28
C ARG A 240 -19.95 -44.39 -32.17
N ILE A 241 -20.25 -44.85 -30.95
CA ILE A 241 -20.85 -46.17 -30.73
C ILE A 241 -22.27 -46.22 -31.32
N ALA A 242 -23.08 -45.19 -31.06
CA ALA A 242 -24.43 -45.09 -31.61
C ALA A 242 -24.46 -45.03 -33.15
N ALA A 243 -23.46 -44.39 -33.78
CA ALA A 243 -23.31 -44.41 -35.24
C ALA A 243 -22.98 -45.82 -35.75
N LEU A 244 -22.13 -46.57 -35.04
CA LEU A 244 -21.78 -47.95 -35.38
C LEU A 244 -23.00 -48.89 -35.29
N GLU A 245 -23.83 -48.76 -34.26
CA GLU A 245 -25.09 -49.51 -34.11
C GLU A 245 -26.14 -49.18 -35.20
N SER A 246 -26.01 -48.03 -35.87
CA SER A 246 -26.95 -47.60 -36.92
C SER A 246 -26.68 -48.17 -38.32
N GLY A 247 -25.61 -48.96 -38.50
CA GLY A 247 -25.39 -49.76 -39.72
C GLY A 247 -24.95 -48.99 -40.96
N MET A 248 -24.16 -47.92 -40.80
CA MET A 248 -23.51 -47.23 -41.91
C MET A 248 -22.09 -47.76 -42.14
N ASP A 249 -21.72 -48.01 -43.40
CA ASP A 249 -20.40 -48.53 -43.79
C ASP A 249 -19.23 -47.63 -43.37
N MET A 250 -18.11 -48.26 -43.00
CA MET A 250 -16.95 -47.63 -42.37
C MET A 250 -15.63 -48.06 -43.03
N ASP A 251 -15.45 -47.70 -44.31
CA ASP A 251 -14.14 -47.74 -44.96
C ASP A 251 -13.27 -46.56 -44.48
N GLU A 252 -12.41 -46.81 -43.48
CA GLU A 252 -10.98 -46.42 -43.42
C GLU A 252 -10.45 -46.57 -41.97
N TYR A 253 -9.51 -47.50 -41.78
CA TYR A 253 -9.05 -47.99 -40.47
C TYR A 253 -7.88 -47.17 -39.92
N GLY A 254 -7.83 -46.90 -38.60
CA GLY A 254 -6.77 -46.04 -38.05
C GLY A 254 -6.62 -46.00 -36.53
N LYS A 255 -6.03 -47.07 -35.97
CA LYS A 255 -5.44 -47.18 -34.61
C LYS A 255 -6.34 -46.97 -33.39
N GLU A 256 -6.50 -48.06 -32.63
CA GLU A 256 -6.45 -47.99 -31.17
C GLU A 256 -5.05 -47.51 -30.75
N GLU A 257 -4.91 -46.22 -30.40
CA GLU A 257 -3.78 -45.73 -29.61
C GLU A 257 -4.23 -45.52 -28.18
N ASP A 258 -3.43 -46.03 -27.24
CA ASP A 258 -3.85 -46.33 -25.87
C ASP A 258 -4.45 -45.14 -25.11
N ILE A 259 -5.68 -45.36 -24.61
CA ILE A 259 -6.36 -44.46 -23.66
C ILE A 259 -5.44 -44.12 -22.47
N PHE A 260 -4.63 -45.08 -22.04
CA PHE A 260 -3.68 -44.92 -20.95
C PHE A 260 -2.47 -44.06 -21.32
N GLU A 261 -1.92 -44.20 -22.52
CA GLU A 261 -0.70 -43.52 -22.94
C GLU A 261 -0.95 -42.02 -23.14
N LEU A 262 -2.07 -41.67 -23.80
CA LEU A 262 -2.47 -40.26 -23.96
C LEU A 262 -2.77 -39.58 -22.61
N GLN A 263 -3.34 -40.32 -21.66
CA GLN A 263 -3.64 -39.82 -20.31
C GLN A 263 -2.36 -39.67 -19.47
N HIS A 264 -1.39 -40.57 -19.62
CA HIS A 264 -0.06 -40.48 -19.01
C HIS A 264 0.73 -39.28 -19.56
N HIS A 265 0.78 -39.11 -20.89
CA HIS A 265 1.46 -38.00 -21.53
C HIS A 265 0.87 -36.64 -21.14
N HIS A 266 -0.47 -36.55 -21.02
CA HIS A 266 -1.11 -35.33 -20.53
C HIS A 266 -0.80 -35.04 -19.05
N LEU A 267 -0.71 -36.08 -18.20
CA LEU A 267 -0.32 -35.91 -16.80
C LEU A 267 1.14 -35.45 -16.66
N LEU A 268 2.07 -36.10 -17.37
CA LEU A 268 3.49 -35.71 -17.42
C LEU A 268 3.66 -34.26 -17.88
N ARG A 269 3.02 -33.89 -18.99
CA ARG A 269 3.09 -32.53 -19.55
C ARG A 269 2.43 -31.48 -18.65
N CYS A 270 1.48 -31.88 -17.81
CA CYS A 270 0.93 -31.01 -16.76
C CYS A 270 1.90 -30.86 -15.58
N LEU A 271 2.53 -31.96 -15.14
CA LEU A 271 3.51 -31.98 -14.06
C LEU A 271 4.76 -31.18 -14.41
N GLU A 272 5.40 -31.47 -15.54
CA GLU A 272 6.55 -30.77 -16.13
C GLU A 272 6.30 -29.25 -16.18
N LYS A 273 5.15 -28.83 -16.72
CA LYS A 273 4.75 -27.42 -16.84
C LYS A 273 4.41 -26.76 -15.50
N THR A 274 4.21 -27.53 -14.43
CA THR A 274 4.16 -27.02 -13.05
C THR A 274 5.52 -26.96 -12.37
N THR A 275 6.40 -27.95 -12.58
CA THR A 275 7.75 -27.96 -12.00
C THR A 275 8.66 -26.91 -12.63
N ASP A 276 8.64 -26.74 -13.96
CA ASP A 276 9.38 -25.67 -14.65
C ASP A 276 8.98 -24.29 -14.14
N ARG A 277 7.68 -24.06 -13.91
CA ARG A 277 7.20 -22.80 -13.35
C ARG A 277 7.59 -22.60 -11.89
N GLU A 278 7.82 -23.66 -11.14
CA GLU A 278 8.27 -23.59 -9.75
C GLU A 278 9.80 -23.38 -9.68
N PHE A 279 10.58 -23.94 -10.61
CA PHE A 279 12.01 -23.67 -10.79
C PHE A 279 12.29 -22.25 -11.30
N VAL A 280 11.65 -21.82 -12.39
CA VAL A 280 11.86 -20.46 -12.96
C VAL A 280 11.40 -19.35 -12.00
N GLU A 281 10.41 -19.59 -11.14
CA GLU A 281 9.99 -18.62 -10.11
C GLU A 281 10.92 -18.63 -8.87
N LEU A 282 11.84 -19.61 -8.76
CA LEU A 282 12.85 -19.73 -7.71
C LEU A 282 14.25 -19.24 -8.14
N GLU A 283 14.61 -19.41 -9.42
CA GLU A 283 15.96 -19.11 -9.93
C GLU A 283 16.18 -17.67 -10.38
N VAL A 284 15.14 -16.87 -10.62
CA VAL A 284 15.30 -15.46 -11.05
C VAL A 284 15.85 -14.60 -9.89
N PRO A 285 17.11 -14.11 -9.96
CA PRO A 285 17.60 -13.12 -9.02
C PRO A 285 16.93 -11.79 -9.37
N TYR A 286 16.39 -11.09 -8.37
CA TYR A 286 15.55 -9.91 -8.61
C TYR A 286 16.38 -8.68 -9.05
N ASN A 287 16.74 -8.62 -10.33
CA ASN A 287 17.31 -7.43 -10.95
C ASN A 287 16.16 -6.50 -11.38
N GLY A 288 16.08 -5.32 -10.76
CA GLY A 288 14.83 -4.55 -10.70
C GLY A 288 14.51 -3.68 -11.91
N GLN A 289 13.90 -4.25 -12.96
CA GLN A 289 13.21 -3.49 -14.01
C GLN A 289 11.80 -4.02 -14.30
N PRO A 290 10.78 -3.14 -14.47
CA PRO A 290 9.40 -3.55 -14.70
C PRO A 290 9.04 -3.60 -16.19
N ASN A 291 8.93 -4.79 -16.79
CA ASN A 291 8.44 -4.93 -18.17
C ASN A 291 6.92 -5.18 -18.25
N ARG A 292 6.27 -4.45 -19.17
CA ARG A 292 4.83 -4.52 -19.48
C ARG A 292 4.48 -5.80 -20.28
N PRO A 293 3.26 -6.34 -20.15
CA PRO A 293 2.79 -7.43 -21.03
C PRO A 293 2.19 -6.87 -22.33
N GLY A 294 2.57 -7.43 -23.49
CA GLY A 294 2.00 -7.09 -24.79
C GLY A 294 2.23 -8.17 -25.85
N SER A 295 1.13 -8.75 -26.35
CA SER A 295 0.92 -9.44 -27.64
C SER A 295 2.09 -10.09 -28.40
N VAL A 296 1.96 -11.38 -28.73
CA VAL A 296 2.66 -12.05 -29.84
C VAL A 296 1.65 -12.78 -30.72
N THR A 297 1.64 -12.43 -32.02
CA THR A 297 0.92 -13.14 -33.09
C THR A 297 1.72 -14.35 -33.60
N PRO A 298 1.07 -15.39 -34.17
CA PRO A 298 1.74 -16.62 -34.58
C PRO A 298 2.42 -16.49 -35.98
N PRO A 299 3.50 -17.25 -36.25
CA PRO A 299 4.11 -17.34 -37.58
C PRO A 299 3.50 -18.49 -38.42
N PRO A 300 3.44 -18.37 -39.76
CA PRO A 300 3.07 -19.45 -40.67
C PRO A 300 4.28 -20.30 -41.12
N SER A 301 4.00 -21.52 -41.61
CA SER A 301 4.99 -22.51 -42.05
C SER A 301 5.09 -22.66 -43.59
N ARG A 302 6.23 -23.21 -44.04
CA ARG A 302 6.75 -23.53 -45.41
C ARG A 302 5.70 -24.06 -46.42
N SER A 303 5.86 -23.96 -47.75
CA SER A 303 6.83 -24.73 -48.60
C SER A 303 7.02 -24.12 -50.06
N PRO A 304 7.43 -24.79 -51.17
CA PRO A 304 8.53 -24.27 -52.04
C PRO A 304 8.25 -24.08 -53.57
N SER A 305 9.15 -23.38 -54.29
CA SER A 305 9.45 -23.46 -55.75
C SER A 305 10.64 -22.53 -56.06
N ILE A 306 11.76 -22.97 -56.67
CA ILE A 306 12.10 -23.27 -58.08
C ILE A 306 12.30 -22.03 -58.98
N SER A 307 13.52 -21.95 -59.56
CA SER A 307 14.01 -21.03 -60.60
C SER A 307 14.17 -19.54 -60.18
N SER A 308 15.16 -18.77 -60.65
CA SER A 308 16.21 -19.00 -61.66
C SER A 308 17.51 -18.21 -61.36
N GLN A 309 18.60 -18.62 -62.01
CA GLN A 309 19.82 -17.90 -62.46
C GLN A 309 19.80 -16.34 -62.30
N THR A 310 20.87 -15.58 -62.03
CA THR A 310 22.35 -15.74 -61.98
C THR A 310 22.94 -14.43 -61.34
N ASN A 311 24.24 -14.14 -61.11
CA ASN A 311 25.55 -14.77 -61.38
C ASN A 311 26.64 -14.20 -60.42
N PHE A 312 27.84 -14.81 -60.40
CA PHE A 312 29.16 -14.19 -60.01
C PHE A 312 29.33 -13.71 -58.52
N THR A 313 30.47 -13.86 -57.82
CA THR A 313 31.81 -14.43 -58.13
C THR A 313 32.66 -14.73 -56.87
N ILE A 314 33.57 -15.70 -57.01
CA ILE A 314 34.96 -15.78 -56.44
C ILE A 314 35.19 -16.03 -54.92
N THR A 315 35.44 -17.30 -54.62
CA THR A 315 36.63 -17.89 -53.95
C THR A 315 37.68 -17.00 -53.26
N CYS A 316 38.13 -17.36 -52.03
CA CYS A 316 39.41 -18.07 -51.78
C CYS A 316 39.79 -18.22 -50.28
N CYS A 317 40.68 -19.19 -50.01
CA CYS A 317 41.25 -19.53 -48.68
C CYS A 317 42.27 -18.50 -48.14
N GLY A 318 42.55 -18.52 -46.83
CA GLY A 318 43.78 -17.94 -46.28
C GLY A 318 43.94 -17.93 -44.75
N ARG A 319 44.86 -18.75 -44.20
CA ARG A 319 45.35 -18.64 -42.80
C ARG A 319 46.41 -17.53 -42.70
N ARG A 320 46.45 -16.73 -41.61
CA ARG A 320 47.47 -16.79 -40.51
C ARG A 320 47.42 -15.59 -39.53
N PHE A 321 48.07 -15.81 -38.39
CA PHE A 321 48.34 -14.87 -37.28
C PHE A 321 49.24 -13.67 -37.66
N GLY A 322 49.15 -12.56 -36.91
CA GLY A 322 50.32 -11.68 -36.69
C GLY A 322 50.10 -10.23 -36.25
N GLY A 323 50.04 -9.98 -34.93
CA GLY A 323 50.81 -8.91 -34.24
C GLY A 323 50.61 -7.40 -34.55
N LYS A 324 50.08 -6.69 -33.52
CA LYS A 324 50.56 -5.40 -32.95
C LYS A 324 50.65 -4.09 -33.80
N ASN A 325 49.99 -3.07 -33.22
CA ASN A 325 50.53 -1.74 -32.85
C ASN A 325 50.31 -0.46 -33.70
N TYR A 326 49.66 0.51 -33.02
CA TYR A 326 49.87 1.97 -32.98
C TYR A 326 49.31 2.95 -34.03
N GLN A 327 48.68 4.01 -33.47
CA GLN A 327 48.51 5.39 -33.94
C GLN A 327 47.86 5.69 -35.31
N LYS A 328 46.70 6.34 -35.27
CA LYS A 328 46.65 7.79 -35.03
C LYS A 328 45.36 8.21 -34.33
#